data_AF-A0A532EVT2-F1
#
_entry.id   AF-A0A532EVT2-F1
#
_cell.length_a   1.000
_cell.length_b   1.000
_cell.length_c   1.000
_cell.angle_alpha   90.00
_cell.angle_beta   90.00
_cell.angle_gamma   90.00
#
_symmetry.space_group_name_H-M   'P 1'
#
loop_
_entity.id
_entity.type
_entity.pdbx_description
1 polymer ?
#
loop_
_entity_poly.entity_id
_entity_poly.type
_entity_poly.pdbx_seq_one_letter_code
_entity_poly.pdbx_strand_id
1 'polypeptide(L)'
;MGALIRFLKSGRWMGLRLLVCVTGILGTVWLVQQPSLVQGAKNACPLTVRQETKAAKAFKKLAPVFQEPRCLNCHGAVNPFSKTGAHGGGYIDIRKETQQFLKIPSFQNFLIVGADPDGTRTAKTVTQLNEIAESLSEISDTDLIRQKAFDPMRKACKECHISSWIIPMRHNHFVGRSTKDICVHMKTSILTNQPDLFLRHMQDDELVREGFKGRRGLLDAIGPEPPTMSFATLEKYANEWIDAMGGKFHRPPDCGCVVHGDYILEFSSKIVSTSKVTPAQSQASATIRLETKDEEVPNGETKYSGQGMIGYQTGPLPKWNTCDPFVQGKGTVPMRVFQAFIHIDELPGESIVSPGGSAKIELLYGILGMSQEISTGMHYMLNYKCVTNQPMLDPFWSTMYVSGRGEVSTDPMKMFLLKDWTYVGRDGVVGTKTLRSTCGGMCDEEVATFTLKEGDGSRDSSPK
;
A
#
# COMPACT_ATOMS: atom_id res chain seq x y z
N MET A 1 15.47 44.14 -32.88
CA MET A 1 14.75 45.24 -33.57
C MET A 1 13.48 45.52 -32.79
N GLY A 2 13.23 46.78 -32.39
CA GLY A 2 12.00 47.21 -31.71
C GLY A 2 12.23 47.69 -30.27
N ALA A 3 12.33 49.01 -30.11
CA ALA A 3 12.53 49.77 -28.88
C ALA A 3 11.20 50.10 -28.17
N LEU A 4 11.27 50.55 -26.89
CA LEU A 4 10.36 51.46 -26.10
C LEU A 4 10.29 50.98 -24.62
N ILE A 5 10.32 51.75 -23.51
CA ILE A 5 10.38 53.18 -23.13
C ILE A 5 11.04 53.27 -21.73
N ARG A 6 11.87 54.30 -21.50
CA ARG A 6 12.24 54.82 -20.17
C ARG A 6 11.42 56.08 -19.88
N PHE A 7 10.95 56.27 -18.64
CA PHE A 7 10.57 57.60 -18.15
C PHE A 7 10.94 57.79 -16.65
N LEU A 8 11.88 58.72 -16.43
CA LEU A 8 12.14 59.70 -15.33
C LEU A 8 11.84 59.30 -13.87
N LYS A 9 12.81 59.22 -12.94
CA LYS A 9 13.73 60.23 -12.32
C LYS A 9 13.07 61.40 -11.54
N SER A 10 13.24 61.29 -10.22
CA SER A 10 13.71 62.30 -9.24
C SER A 10 12.84 63.51 -8.89
N GLY A 11 12.40 63.54 -7.63
CA GLY A 11 12.00 64.75 -6.90
C GLY A 11 12.38 64.65 -5.43
N ARG A 12 13.52 65.28 -5.06
CA ARG A 12 13.94 65.57 -3.68
C ARG A 12 13.00 66.62 -3.09
N TRP A 13 12.46 66.40 -1.89
CA TRP A 13 12.07 67.47 -0.96
C TRP A 13 12.54 67.12 0.44
N MET A 14 13.23 68.07 1.05
CA MET A 14 13.92 67.99 2.33
C MET A 14 13.26 69.01 3.27
N GLY A 15 12.99 68.58 4.50
CA GLY A 15 12.72 69.46 5.65
C GLY A 15 11.24 69.62 6.00
N LEU A 16 10.86 69.25 7.23
CA LEU A 16 10.85 70.19 8.37
C LEU A 16 10.13 69.59 9.61
N ARG A 17 10.73 69.84 10.79
CA ARG A 17 10.16 69.85 12.17
C ARG A 17 9.85 68.54 12.91
N LEU A 18 10.84 68.13 13.70
CA LEU A 18 10.83 68.13 15.17
C LEU A 18 9.44 68.22 15.86
N LEU A 19 9.02 67.14 16.51
CA LEU A 19 8.25 67.20 17.75
C LEU A 19 8.70 66.07 18.68
N VAL A 20 9.31 66.47 19.78
CA VAL A 20 9.66 65.64 20.93
C VAL A 20 8.38 65.40 21.72
N CYS A 21 7.99 64.15 21.92
CA CYS A 21 7.11 63.74 23.02
C CYS A 21 7.67 62.50 23.68
N VAL A 22 8.14 62.73 24.91
CA VAL A 22 8.60 61.75 25.89
C VAL A 22 7.38 61.20 26.61
N THR A 23 7.08 59.92 26.42
CA THR A 23 6.35 59.02 27.34
C THR A 23 6.78 57.60 26.94
N GLY A 24 7.51 56.81 27.72
CA GLY A 24 7.38 56.61 29.15
C GLY A 24 6.38 55.50 29.48
N ILE A 25 6.42 54.35 28.78
CA ILE A 25 5.71 53.12 29.19
C ILE A 25 6.67 51.93 29.06
N LEU A 26 7.15 51.48 30.21
CA LEU A 26 7.73 50.16 30.46
C LEU A 26 6.68 49.08 30.17
N GLY A 27 6.63 48.61 28.93
CA GLY A 27 5.99 47.36 28.56
C GLY A 27 7.07 46.33 28.28
N THR A 28 7.34 45.44 29.22
CA THR A 28 8.11 44.23 28.99
C THR A 28 7.40 43.39 27.94
N VAL A 29 7.74 43.60 26.67
CA VAL A 29 7.42 42.67 25.59
C VAL A 29 8.25 41.42 25.87
N TRP A 30 7.63 40.46 26.54
CA TRP A 30 8.04 39.08 26.43
C TRP A 30 7.93 38.72 24.96
N LEU A 31 9.06 38.76 24.23
CA LEU A 31 9.24 37.88 23.09
C LEU A 31 9.15 36.46 23.64
N VAL A 32 7.93 35.94 23.70
CA VAL A 32 7.71 34.50 23.76
C VAL A 32 8.28 33.98 22.45
N GLN A 33 9.55 33.57 22.47
CA GLN A 33 10.09 32.66 21.48
C GLN A 33 9.21 31.42 21.53
N GLN A 34 8.22 31.37 20.62
CA GLN A 34 7.50 30.14 20.37
C GLN A 34 8.54 29.10 19.94
N PRO A 35 8.74 28.00 20.68
CA PRO A 35 9.60 26.93 20.21
C PRO A 35 9.04 26.45 18.86
N SER A 36 9.86 26.58 17.84
CA SER A 36 9.55 26.19 16.47
C SER A 36 9.12 24.71 16.42
N LEU A 37 7.82 24.49 16.22
CA LEU A 37 7.12 23.21 15.95
C LEU A 37 7.58 22.52 14.64
N VAL A 38 8.78 22.80 14.13
CA VAL A 38 9.25 22.39 12.78
C VAL A 38 10.11 21.10 12.81
N GLN A 39 10.17 20.39 13.95
CA GLN A 39 10.96 19.15 14.03
C GLN A 39 10.20 17.87 13.61
N GLY A 40 8.88 17.93 13.37
CA GLY A 40 8.09 16.77 12.91
C GLY A 40 8.17 16.46 11.41
N ALA A 41 8.56 17.43 10.56
CA ALA A 41 8.50 17.27 9.10
C ALA A 41 9.71 16.55 8.47
N LYS A 42 10.77 16.26 9.23
CA LYS A 42 12.01 15.67 8.66
C LYS A 42 11.88 14.20 8.24
N ASN A 43 10.78 13.55 8.58
CA ASN A 43 10.52 12.14 8.27
C ASN A 43 9.34 11.93 7.30
N ALA A 44 8.72 13.00 6.79
CA ALA A 44 7.64 12.88 5.80
C ALA A 44 8.22 12.54 4.41
N CYS A 45 7.51 11.73 3.64
CA CYS A 45 7.90 11.41 2.26
C CYS A 45 7.77 12.67 1.39
N PRO A 46 8.83 13.08 0.66
CA PRO A 46 8.78 14.26 -0.21
C PRO A 46 8.01 14.03 -1.51
N LEU A 47 7.59 12.79 -1.80
CA LEU A 47 6.73 12.50 -2.94
C LEU A 47 5.28 12.83 -2.58
N THR A 48 4.50 13.32 -3.53
CA THR A 48 3.05 13.40 -3.34
C THR A 48 2.46 12.00 -3.27
N VAL A 49 1.29 11.83 -2.64
CA VAL A 49 0.57 10.55 -2.60
C VAL A 49 0.44 9.92 -4.00
N ARG A 50 0.16 10.72 -5.02
CA ARG A 50 0.11 10.27 -6.43
C ARG A 50 1.46 9.74 -6.92
N GLN A 51 2.55 10.44 -6.63
CA GLN A 51 3.90 10.00 -7.00
C GLN A 51 4.31 8.73 -6.25
N GLU A 52 4.01 8.66 -4.94
CA GLU A 52 4.25 7.45 -4.16
C GLU A 52 3.52 6.24 -4.72
N THR A 53 2.21 6.37 -4.99
CA THR A 53 1.40 5.31 -5.59
C THR A 53 1.91 4.93 -6.97
N LYS A 54 2.30 5.90 -7.80
CA LYS A 54 2.91 5.63 -9.11
C LYS A 54 4.20 4.84 -8.97
N ALA A 55 5.08 5.23 -8.04
CA ALA A 55 6.33 4.52 -7.78
C ALA A 55 6.10 3.11 -7.25
N ALA A 56 5.21 2.94 -6.28
CA ALA A 56 4.90 1.64 -5.71
C ALA A 56 4.24 0.70 -6.74
N LYS A 57 3.35 1.23 -7.61
CA LYS A 57 2.78 0.49 -8.74
C LYS A 57 3.84 0.12 -9.77
N ALA A 58 4.78 1.01 -10.08
CA ALA A 58 5.89 0.71 -10.98
C ALA A 58 6.78 -0.41 -10.40
N PHE A 59 7.12 -0.34 -9.11
CA PHE A 59 7.85 -1.42 -8.43
C PHE A 59 7.07 -2.73 -8.41
N LYS A 60 5.74 -2.69 -8.23
CA LYS A 60 4.89 -3.90 -8.27
C LYS A 60 5.00 -4.65 -9.59
N LYS A 61 5.27 -3.99 -10.72
CA LYS A 61 5.54 -4.66 -12.01
C LYS A 61 6.87 -5.42 -12.01
N LEU A 62 7.86 -4.91 -11.28
CA LEU A 62 9.18 -5.50 -11.14
C LEU A 62 9.18 -6.67 -10.14
N ALA A 63 8.45 -6.54 -9.04
CA ALA A 63 8.47 -7.44 -7.90
C ALA A 63 8.34 -8.95 -8.19
N PRO A 64 7.50 -9.42 -9.14
CA PRO A 64 7.32 -10.84 -9.39
C PRO A 64 8.63 -11.57 -9.69
N VAL A 65 9.57 -10.94 -10.42
CA VAL A 65 10.84 -11.57 -10.78
C VAL A 65 11.67 -11.93 -9.54
N PHE A 66 11.65 -11.09 -8.51
CA PHE A 66 12.39 -11.29 -7.27
C PHE A 66 11.80 -12.38 -6.38
N GLN A 67 10.55 -12.75 -6.62
CA GLN A 67 9.84 -13.80 -5.89
C GLN A 67 9.91 -15.14 -6.63
N GLU A 68 10.43 -15.17 -7.87
CA GLU A 68 10.61 -16.41 -8.59
C GLU A 68 11.68 -17.29 -7.92
N PRO A 69 11.50 -18.63 -7.83
CA PRO A 69 12.44 -19.53 -7.17
C PRO A 69 13.89 -19.43 -7.65
N ARG A 70 14.13 -18.91 -8.86
CA ARG A 70 15.48 -18.75 -9.41
C ARG A 70 16.22 -17.54 -8.86
N CYS A 71 15.53 -16.42 -8.65
CA CYS A 71 16.07 -15.22 -8.00
C CYS A 71 16.25 -15.46 -6.50
N LEU A 72 15.44 -16.34 -5.90
CA LEU A 72 15.71 -16.91 -4.59
C LEU A 72 16.99 -17.76 -4.54
N ASN A 73 17.73 -18.04 -5.62
CA ASN A 73 19.07 -18.63 -5.46
C ASN A 73 20.16 -17.58 -5.22
N CYS A 74 19.90 -16.33 -5.62
CA CYS A 74 20.79 -15.20 -5.35
C CYS A 74 20.40 -14.48 -4.05
N HIS A 75 19.11 -14.49 -3.71
CA HIS A 75 18.53 -13.82 -2.55
C HIS A 75 17.68 -14.76 -1.68
N GLY A 76 17.95 -16.06 -1.70
CA GLY A 76 17.18 -17.03 -0.92
C GLY A 76 17.68 -17.22 0.49
N ALA A 77 16.83 -17.88 1.27
CA ALA A 77 17.19 -18.41 2.58
C ALA A 77 17.91 -19.77 2.50
N VAL A 78 18.63 -20.05 1.40
CA VAL A 78 19.42 -21.28 1.26
C VAL A 78 20.69 -21.15 2.10
N ASN A 79 20.96 -22.16 2.90
CA ASN A 79 22.14 -22.22 3.75
C ASN A 79 22.87 -23.56 3.55
N PRO A 80 23.93 -23.59 2.74
CA PRO A 80 24.67 -24.83 2.49
C PRO A 80 25.39 -25.36 3.74
N PHE A 81 25.57 -24.54 4.78
CA PHE A 81 26.27 -24.91 6.01
C PHE A 81 25.33 -25.34 7.14
N SER A 82 24.06 -25.55 6.84
CA SER A 82 23.10 -26.16 7.74
C SER A 82 22.60 -27.46 7.14
N LYS A 83 22.51 -28.51 7.95
CA LYS A 83 21.93 -29.80 7.51
C LYS A 83 20.50 -29.68 6.98
N THR A 84 19.77 -28.64 7.41
CA THR A 84 18.39 -28.36 7.00
C THR A 84 18.28 -27.17 6.05
N GLY A 85 19.40 -26.58 5.61
CA GLY A 85 19.40 -25.32 4.87
C GLY A 85 19.02 -25.42 3.39
N ALA A 86 18.38 -26.52 2.97
CA ALA A 86 17.76 -26.72 1.66
C ALA A 86 18.69 -26.50 0.45
N HIS A 87 20.01 -26.64 0.63
CA HIS A 87 20.97 -26.56 -0.47
C HIS A 87 20.92 -27.86 -1.30
N GLY A 88 20.68 -27.73 -2.61
CA GLY A 88 20.52 -28.88 -3.51
C GLY A 88 21.76 -29.77 -3.63
N GLY A 89 22.95 -29.22 -3.40
CA GLY A 89 24.21 -29.97 -3.31
C GLY A 89 24.45 -30.67 -1.97
N GLY A 90 23.48 -30.59 -1.04
CA GLY A 90 23.62 -31.12 0.32
C GLY A 90 24.36 -30.18 1.26
N TYR A 91 24.60 -30.71 2.47
CA TYR A 91 25.30 -30.02 3.56
C TYR A 91 26.81 -29.96 3.29
N ILE A 92 27.37 -28.75 3.40
CA ILE A 92 28.80 -28.47 3.35
C ILE A 92 29.29 -28.28 4.79
N ASP A 93 30.14 -29.18 5.27
CA ASP A 93 30.77 -29.01 6.57
C ASP A 93 31.90 -27.98 6.47
N ILE A 94 31.57 -26.72 6.77
CA ILE A 94 32.52 -25.60 6.66
C ILE A 94 33.77 -25.81 7.54
N ARG A 95 33.68 -26.61 8.62
CA ARG A 95 34.84 -26.92 9.46
C ARG A 95 35.80 -27.82 8.71
N LYS A 96 35.27 -28.87 8.05
CA LYS A 96 36.05 -29.77 7.20
C LYS A 96 36.69 -29.02 6.05
N GLU A 97 35.94 -28.14 5.38
CA GLU A 97 36.46 -27.29 4.30
C GLU A 97 37.58 -26.36 4.79
N THR A 98 37.39 -25.74 5.96
CA THR A 98 38.39 -24.85 6.56
C THR A 98 39.65 -25.63 6.96
N GLN A 99 39.52 -26.82 7.55
CA GLN A 99 40.65 -27.70 7.86
C GLN A 99 41.43 -28.11 6.60
N GLN A 100 40.74 -28.38 5.50
CA GLN A 100 41.40 -28.69 4.22
C GLN A 100 42.09 -27.44 3.64
N PHE A 101 41.47 -26.27 3.76
CA PHE A 101 42.03 -25.01 3.30
C PHE A 101 43.32 -24.64 4.04
N LEU A 102 43.35 -24.79 5.37
CA LEU A 102 44.52 -24.55 6.22
C LEU A 102 45.70 -25.50 5.92
N LYS A 103 45.44 -26.66 5.30
CA LYS A 103 46.48 -27.63 4.91
C LYS A 103 47.15 -27.30 3.57
N ILE A 104 46.65 -26.33 2.80
CA ILE A 104 47.23 -25.97 1.50
C ILE A 104 48.61 -25.33 1.75
N PRO A 105 49.71 -25.87 1.19
CA PRO A 105 51.00 -25.21 1.24
C PRO A 105 50.86 -23.81 0.66
N SER A 106 51.40 -22.78 1.32
CA SER A 106 51.25 -21.37 0.95
C SER A 106 49.84 -20.76 1.10
N PHE A 107 48.93 -21.36 1.90
CA PHE A 107 47.59 -20.79 2.12
C PHE A 107 47.62 -19.31 2.55
N GLN A 108 48.64 -18.91 3.33
CA GLN A 108 48.84 -17.52 3.76
C GLN A 108 48.93 -16.55 2.58
N ASN A 109 49.50 -16.97 1.45
CA ASN A 109 49.59 -16.15 0.23
C ASN A 109 48.23 -15.89 -0.41
N PHE A 110 47.23 -16.75 -0.15
CA PHE A 110 45.86 -16.58 -0.65
C PHE A 110 45.02 -15.66 0.24
N LEU A 111 45.44 -15.38 1.47
CA LEU A 111 44.73 -14.49 2.40
C LEU A 111 45.08 -13.00 2.20
N ILE A 112 46.12 -12.70 1.43
CA ILE A 112 46.60 -11.33 1.19
C ILE A 112 45.69 -10.65 0.16
N VAL A 113 44.56 -10.10 0.62
CA VAL A 113 43.75 -9.17 -0.18
C VAL A 113 44.09 -7.74 0.22
N GLY A 114 45.09 -7.17 -0.47
CA GLY A 114 45.59 -5.80 -0.27
C GLY A 114 46.89 -5.72 0.52
N ALA A 115 47.36 -4.50 0.79
CA ALA A 115 48.56 -4.27 1.59
C ALA A 115 48.30 -4.68 3.06
N ASP A 116 49.07 -5.63 3.56
CA ASP A 116 49.10 -6.06 4.96
C ASP A 116 50.55 -5.99 5.47
N PRO A 117 51.12 -4.77 5.55
CA PRO A 117 52.56 -4.58 5.74
C PRO A 117 53.08 -5.12 7.08
N ASP A 118 52.20 -5.27 8.08
CA ASP A 118 52.53 -5.80 9.40
C ASP A 118 52.03 -7.24 9.63
N GLY A 119 51.36 -7.84 8.64
CA GLY A 119 50.82 -9.20 8.71
C GLY A 119 49.68 -9.37 9.73
N THR A 120 49.20 -8.29 10.37
CA THR A 120 48.22 -8.38 11.46
C THR A 120 46.86 -8.85 10.95
N ARG A 121 46.49 -8.45 9.73
CA ARG A 121 45.23 -8.87 9.11
C ARG A 121 45.26 -10.36 8.78
N THR A 122 46.35 -10.81 8.18
CA THR A 122 46.60 -12.22 7.86
C THR A 122 46.57 -13.07 9.13
N ALA A 123 47.29 -12.66 10.18
CA ALA A 123 47.30 -13.38 11.45
C ALA A 123 45.90 -13.50 12.06
N LYS A 124 45.12 -12.40 12.08
CA LYS A 124 43.75 -12.40 12.58
C LYS A 124 42.84 -13.34 11.79
N THR A 125 42.93 -13.34 10.47
CA THR A 125 42.15 -14.25 9.62
C THR A 125 42.55 -15.71 9.86
N VAL A 126 43.84 -16.02 9.98
CA VAL A 126 44.32 -17.37 10.33
C VAL A 126 43.73 -17.82 11.68
N THR A 127 43.76 -16.96 12.70
CA THR A 127 43.15 -17.27 14.01
C THR A 127 41.65 -17.57 13.88
N GLN A 128 40.90 -16.74 13.14
CA GLN A 128 39.47 -16.96 12.92
C GLN A 128 39.17 -18.28 12.18
N LEU A 129 40.00 -18.64 11.20
CA LEU A 129 39.87 -19.90 10.48
C LEU A 129 40.17 -21.11 11.39
N ASN A 130 41.18 -21.01 12.26
CA ASN A 130 41.45 -22.04 13.26
C ASN A 130 40.28 -22.20 14.25
N GLU A 131 39.69 -21.10 14.74
CA GLU A 131 38.50 -21.15 15.59
C GLU A 131 37.33 -21.87 14.91
N ILE A 132 37.12 -21.65 13.61
CA ILE A 132 36.10 -22.37 12.84
C ILE A 132 36.45 -23.85 12.73
N ALA A 133 37.68 -24.16 12.34
CA ALA A 133 38.16 -25.53 12.14
C ALA A 133 38.05 -26.37 13.43
N GLU A 134 38.19 -25.75 14.59
CA GLU A 134 38.15 -26.37 15.91
C GLU A 134 36.79 -26.24 16.62
N SER A 135 35.83 -25.51 16.03
CA SER A 135 34.50 -25.29 16.63
C SER A 135 33.77 -26.61 16.87
N LEU A 136 33.41 -26.86 18.14
CA LEU A 136 32.61 -28.01 18.54
C LEU A 136 31.13 -27.87 18.12
N SER A 137 30.61 -26.65 18.06
CA SER A 137 29.25 -26.36 17.60
C SER A 137 29.15 -26.24 16.08
N GLU A 138 28.01 -26.67 15.53
CA GLU A 138 27.64 -26.39 14.14
C GLU A 138 27.52 -24.88 13.96
N ILE A 139 28.31 -24.32 13.04
CA ILE A 139 28.19 -22.92 12.65
C ILE A 139 27.14 -22.88 11.56
N SER A 140 25.91 -22.54 11.92
CA SER A 140 24.77 -22.52 11.00
C SER A 140 24.35 -21.12 10.59
N ASP A 141 24.99 -20.06 11.11
CA ASP A 141 24.69 -18.68 10.72
C ASP A 141 25.60 -18.24 9.56
N THR A 142 25.00 -18.02 8.39
CA THR A 142 25.70 -17.60 7.17
C THR A 142 26.42 -16.26 7.35
N ASP A 143 25.89 -15.35 8.17
CA ASP A 143 26.50 -14.04 8.39
C ASP A 143 27.78 -14.19 9.23
N LEU A 144 27.75 -15.06 10.25
CA LEU A 144 28.92 -15.41 11.05
C LEU A 144 29.99 -16.14 10.23
N ILE A 145 29.56 -17.07 9.37
CA ILE A 145 30.46 -17.80 8.46
C ILE A 145 31.11 -16.83 7.48
N ARG A 146 30.34 -15.92 6.88
CA ARG A 146 30.87 -14.94 5.92
C ARG A 146 31.88 -13.99 6.56
N GLN A 147 31.69 -13.62 7.83
CA GLN A 147 32.64 -12.79 8.57
C GLN A 147 33.95 -13.50 8.92
N LYS A 148 33.91 -14.82 9.13
CA LYS A 148 35.06 -15.59 9.63
C LYS A 148 35.74 -16.52 8.60
N ALA A 149 35.05 -16.93 7.54
CA ALA A 149 35.43 -18.04 6.64
C ALA A 149 35.35 -17.72 5.14
N PHE A 150 35.47 -16.45 4.76
CA PHE A 150 35.11 -16.00 3.41
C PHE A 150 35.85 -16.74 2.27
N ASP A 151 37.15 -17.01 2.43
CA ASP A 151 37.97 -17.63 1.38
C ASP A 151 37.74 -19.16 1.23
N PRO A 152 37.76 -19.97 2.31
CA PRO A 152 37.35 -21.38 2.22
C PRO A 152 35.94 -21.54 1.66
N MET A 153 35.00 -20.70 2.10
CA MET A 153 33.63 -20.67 1.59
C MET A 153 33.59 -20.44 0.08
N ARG A 154 34.27 -19.39 -0.38
CA ARG A 154 34.34 -19.06 -1.81
C ARG A 154 34.97 -20.19 -2.62
N LYS A 155 35.99 -20.87 -2.09
CA LYS A 155 36.61 -22.01 -2.77
C LYS A 155 35.64 -23.18 -2.92
N ALA A 156 34.96 -23.59 -1.84
CA ALA A 156 33.98 -24.67 -1.87
C ALA A 156 32.81 -24.35 -2.83
N CYS A 157 32.32 -23.11 -2.84
CA CYS A 157 31.24 -22.72 -3.74
C CYS A 157 31.67 -22.70 -5.23
N LYS A 158 32.92 -22.34 -5.54
CA LYS A 158 33.43 -22.24 -6.93
C LYS A 158 33.47 -23.57 -7.70
N GLU A 159 33.41 -24.70 -7.01
CA GLU A 159 33.39 -26.02 -7.66
C GLU A 159 32.07 -26.27 -8.41
N CYS A 160 30.99 -25.65 -7.96
CA CYS A 160 29.66 -25.81 -8.56
C CYS A 160 29.10 -24.50 -9.12
N HIS A 161 29.55 -23.35 -8.60
CA HIS A 161 29.04 -22.04 -8.95
C HIS A 161 30.01 -21.20 -9.77
N ILE A 162 29.47 -20.29 -10.59
CA ILE A 162 30.26 -19.29 -11.29
C ILE A 162 31.09 -18.44 -10.30
N SER A 163 32.25 -17.98 -10.75
CA SER A 163 33.32 -17.48 -9.86
C SER A 163 32.97 -16.26 -8.99
N SER A 164 31.89 -15.56 -9.32
CA SER A 164 31.36 -14.37 -8.65
C SER A 164 30.22 -14.67 -7.65
N TRP A 165 29.78 -15.93 -7.51
CA TRP A 165 28.65 -16.27 -6.63
C TRP A 165 28.98 -16.15 -5.14
N ILE A 166 28.05 -15.54 -4.38
CA ILE A 166 28.16 -15.40 -2.93
C ILE A 166 26.78 -15.58 -2.29
N ILE A 167 26.74 -16.29 -1.15
CA ILE A 167 25.52 -16.46 -0.34
C ILE A 167 25.05 -15.08 0.17
N PRO A 168 23.79 -14.71 -0.08
CA PRO A 168 23.24 -13.44 0.42
C PRO A 168 23.19 -13.46 1.95
N MET A 169 23.52 -12.33 2.56
CA MET A 169 23.30 -12.13 4.00
C MET A 169 21.81 -12.20 4.33
N ARG A 170 21.46 -12.55 5.56
CA ARG A 170 20.04 -12.73 5.95
C ARG A 170 19.17 -11.52 5.68
N HIS A 171 19.71 -10.31 5.86
CA HIS A 171 19.01 -9.07 5.57
C HIS A 171 18.82 -8.80 4.07
N ASN A 172 19.45 -9.56 3.18
CA ASN A 172 19.29 -9.52 1.73
C ASN A 172 18.38 -10.63 1.18
N HIS A 173 17.74 -11.43 2.04
CA HIS A 173 16.82 -12.49 1.60
C HIS A 173 15.50 -11.91 1.10
N PHE A 174 14.93 -12.45 0.02
CA PHE A 174 13.59 -12.11 -0.47
C PHE A 174 12.52 -13.11 -0.05
N VAL A 175 12.91 -14.30 0.42
CA VAL A 175 11.96 -15.34 0.87
C VAL A 175 11.06 -14.80 1.97
N GLY A 176 9.75 -14.94 1.79
CA GLY A 176 8.75 -14.52 2.77
C GLY A 176 8.57 -13.00 2.89
N ARG A 177 9.24 -12.20 2.05
CA ARG A 177 9.09 -10.74 2.04
C ARG A 177 7.93 -10.30 1.16
N SER A 178 7.18 -9.31 1.64
CA SER A 178 6.17 -8.65 0.82
C SER A 178 6.82 -7.81 -0.29
N THR A 179 6.04 -7.46 -1.32
CA THR A 179 6.48 -6.52 -2.36
C THR A 179 6.98 -5.19 -1.75
N LYS A 180 6.31 -4.70 -0.70
CA LYS A 180 6.73 -3.50 0.04
C LYS A 180 8.11 -3.69 0.67
N ASP A 181 8.33 -4.82 1.35
CA ASP A 181 9.61 -5.09 2.02
C ASP A 181 10.77 -5.23 1.03
N ILE A 182 10.54 -5.84 -0.14
CA ILE A 182 11.56 -5.90 -1.20
C ILE A 182 11.84 -4.51 -1.75
N CYS A 183 10.82 -3.66 -1.96
CA CYS A 183 11.02 -2.27 -2.39
C CYS A 183 11.87 -1.47 -1.39
N VAL A 184 11.52 -1.54 -0.10
CA VAL A 184 12.27 -0.89 0.98
C VAL A 184 13.70 -1.42 1.04
N HIS A 185 13.88 -2.73 0.88
CA HIS A 185 15.20 -3.36 0.86
C HIS A 185 16.07 -2.83 -0.28
N MET A 186 15.55 -2.75 -1.51
CA MET A 186 16.28 -2.21 -2.65
C MET A 186 16.73 -0.77 -2.40
N LYS A 187 15.90 0.04 -1.73
CA LYS A 187 16.25 1.44 -1.40
C LYS A 187 17.26 1.59 -0.26
N THR A 188 17.44 0.56 0.58
CA THR A 188 18.24 0.67 1.82
C THR A 188 19.52 -0.16 1.78
N SER A 189 19.60 -1.17 0.92
CA SER A 189 20.80 -1.98 0.74
C SER A 189 21.97 -1.14 0.23
N ILE A 190 23.15 -1.33 0.80
CA ILE A 190 24.36 -0.59 0.42
C ILE A 190 24.72 -0.71 -1.07
N LEU A 191 24.30 -1.80 -1.72
CA LEU A 191 24.57 -2.05 -3.15
C LEU A 191 23.57 -1.38 -4.08
N THR A 192 22.41 -0.96 -3.57
CA THR A 192 21.29 -0.49 -4.39
C THR A 192 20.61 0.76 -3.83
N ASN A 193 21.14 1.38 -2.77
CA ASN A 193 20.52 2.55 -2.10
C ASN A 193 20.58 3.86 -2.90
N GLN A 194 21.07 3.82 -4.14
CA GLN A 194 21.01 4.91 -5.11
C GLN A 194 20.47 4.36 -6.44
N PRO A 195 19.71 5.15 -7.21
CA PRO A 195 19.12 4.69 -8.47
C PRO A 195 20.14 4.15 -9.47
N ASP A 196 21.30 4.81 -9.60
CA ASP A 196 22.37 4.38 -10.51
C ASP A 196 23.05 3.10 -10.03
N LEU A 197 23.25 2.94 -8.72
CA LEU A 197 23.76 1.70 -8.13
C LEU A 197 22.77 0.56 -8.31
N PHE A 198 21.47 0.82 -8.10
CA PHE A 198 20.41 -0.15 -8.35
C PHE A 198 20.36 -0.55 -9.83
N LEU A 199 20.35 0.40 -10.78
CA LEU A 199 20.36 0.07 -12.20
C LEU A 199 21.61 -0.72 -12.58
N ARG A 200 22.80 -0.28 -12.14
CA ARG A 200 24.04 -1.01 -12.37
C ARG A 200 23.98 -2.43 -11.83
N HIS A 201 23.41 -2.63 -10.64
CA HIS A 201 23.22 -3.97 -10.08
C HIS A 201 22.24 -4.80 -10.93
N MET A 202 21.15 -4.21 -11.43
CA MET A 202 20.20 -4.93 -12.28
C MET A 202 20.76 -5.24 -13.68
N GLN A 203 21.60 -4.36 -14.22
CA GLN A 203 22.08 -4.42 -15.60
C GLN A 203 23.43 -5.14 -15.72
N ASP A 204 24.38 -4.84 -14.85
CA ASP A 204 25.77 -5.22 -15.03
C ASP A 204 26.20 -6.37 -14.11
N ASP A 205 25.36 -6.76 -13.15
CA ASP A 205 25.65 -7.89 -12.29
C ASP A 205 25.55 -9.21 -13.06
N GLU A 206 26.70 -9.90 -13.15
CA GLU A 206 26.84 -11.19 -13.81
C GLU A 206 25.86 -12.23 -13.25
N LEU A 207 25.58 -12.21 -11.93
CA LEU A 207 24.66 -13.15 -11.29
C LEU A 207 23.21 -12.92 -11.72
N VAL A 208 22.82 -11.65 -11.91
CA VAL A 208 21.50 -11.34 -12.47
C VAL A 208 21.42 -11.89 -13.89
N ARG A 209 22.42 -11.66 -14.73
CA ARG A 209 22.46 -12.18 -16.12
C ARG A 209 22.41 -13.71 -16.17
N GLU A 210 23.16 -14.40 -15.31
CA GLU A 210 23.12 -15.87 -15.22
C GLU A 210 21.76 -16.39 -14.71
N GLY A 211 21.10 -15.64 -13.82
CA GLY A 211 19.73 -15.91 -13.40
C GLY A 211 18.74 -15.92 -14.58
N PHE A 212 18.89 -14.96 -15.50
CA PHE A 212 18.07 -14.87 -16.72
C PHE A 212 18.43 -15.90 -17.80
N LYS A 213 19.63 -16.50 -17.75
CA LYS A 213 19.99 -17.66 -18.58
C LYS A 213 19.42 -18.98 -18.06
N GLY A 214 18.77 -18.99 -16.88
CA GLY A 214 18.25 -20.21 -16.23
C GLY A 214 19.31 -21.03 -15.48
N ARG A 215 20.55 -20.53 -15.38
CA ARG A 215 21.68 -21.29 -14.81
C ARG A 215 21.75 -21.24 -13.28
N ARG A 216 20.99 -20.36 -12.62
CA ARG A 216 21.00 -20.18 -11.15
C ARG A 216 22.40 -19.98 -10.56
N GLY A 217 23.33 -19.44 -11.33
CA GLY A 217 24.73 -19.29 -10.93
C GLY A 217 25.52 -20.60 -10.84
N LEU A 218 25.06 -21.69 -11.45
CA LEU A 218 25.79 -22.97 -11.56
C LEU A 218 26.66 -23.00 -12.82
N LEU A 219 27.76 -23.76 -12.79
CA LEU A 219 28.65 -23.97 -13.93
C LEU A 219 27.96 -24.77 -15.05
N ASP A 220 27.24 -25.83 -14.68
CA ASP A 220 26.47 -26.67 -15.60
C ASP A 220 24.97 -26.36 -15.51
N ALA A 221 24.34 -26.15 -16.67
CA ALA A 221 22.94 -25.75 -16.78
C ALA A 221 21.98 -26.94 -16.57
N ILE A 222 22.00 -27.55 -15.38
CA ILE A 222 20.92 -28.44 -14.92
C ILE A 222 19.97 -27.58 -14.08
N GLY A 223 19.32 -26.63 -14.74
CA GLY A 223 18.59 -25.54 -14.09
C GLY A 223 17.24 -25.26 -14.76
N PRO A 224 16.29 -24.66 -14.02
CA PRO A 224 14.97 -24.36 -14.54
C PRO A 224 15.03 -23.33 -15.66
N GLU A 225 13.89 -23.19 -16.33
CA GLU A 225 13.65 -22.21 -17.38
C GLU A 225 14.09 -20.79 -16.97
N PRO A 226 14.35 -19.89 -17.92
CA PRO A 226 14.48 -18.46 -17.65
C PRO A 226 13.31 -17.89 -16.82
N PRO A 227 13.45 -16.73 -16.17
CA PRO A 227 12.33 -16.05 -15.55
C PRO A 227 11.20 -15.80 -16.56
N THR A 228 9.96 -15.72 -16.08
CA THR A 228 8.82 -15.42 -16.94
C THR A 228 8.92 -14.03 -17.57
N MET A 229 9.53 -13.10 -16.84
CA MET A 229 9.92 -11.79 -17.31
C MET A 229 11.24 -11.86 -18.09
N SER A 230 11.30 -11.23 -19.27
CA SER A 230 12.57 -11.09 -20.00
C SER A 230 13.50 -10.06 -19.36
N PHE A 231 14.81 -10.19 -19.57
CA PHE A 231 15.80 -9.25 -19.02
C PHE A 231 15.55 -7.80 -19.50
N ALA A 232 15.19 -7.61 -20.77
CA ALA A 232 14.81 -6.29 -21.28
C ALA A 232 13.56 -5.71 -20.58
N THR A 233 12.59 -6.56 -20.21
CA THR A 233 11.41 -6.13 -19.45
C THR A 233 11.78 -5.73 -18.03
N LEU A 234 12.69 -6.47 -17.40
CA LEU A 234 13.24 -6.12 -16.09
C LEU A 234 13.90 -4.74 -16.11
N GLU A 235 14.81 -4.49 -17.05
CA GLU A 235 15.48 -3.19 -17.20
C GLU A 235 14.48 -2.06 -17.43
N LYS A 236 13.48 -2.29 -18.29
CA LYS A 236 12.40 -1.32 -18.54
C LYS A 236 11.66 -0.98 -17.24
N TYR A 237 11.21 -1.98 -16.47
CA TYR A 237 10.48 -1.75 -15.23
C TYR A 237 11.34 -1.12 -14.12
N ALA A 238 12.64 -1.45 -14.07
CA ALA A 238 13.58 -0.79 -13.17
C ALA A 238 13.69 0.71 -13.46
N ASN A 239 13.81 1.10 -14.73
CA ASN A 239 13.82 2.51 -15.14
C ASN A 239 12.47 3.20 -14.86
N GLU A 240 11.33 2.56 -15.21
CA GLU A 240 10.00 3.11 -14.92
C GLU A 240 9.81 3.40 -13.42
N TRP A 241 10.34 2.54 -12.54
CA TRP A 241 10.27 2.75 -11.10
C TRP A 241 11.10 3.96 -10.64
N ILE A 242 12.33 4.10 -11.14
CA ILE A 242 13.20 5.25 -10.83
C ILE A 242 12.58 6.55 -11.34
N ASP A 243 12.05 6.55 -12.55
CA ASP A 243 11.36 7.70 -13.13
C ASP A 243 10.14 8.09 -12.30
N ALA A 244 9.36 7.11 -11.83
CA ALA A 244 8.23 7.34 -10.95
C ALA A 244 8.63 7.89 -9.57
N MET A 245 9.83 7.56 -9.10
CA MET A 245 10.45 8.15 -7.90
C MET A 245 11.05 9.55 -8.16
N GLY A 246 10.97 10.08 -9.39
CA GLY A 246 11.57 11.36 -9.74
C GLY A 246 13.10 11.31 -9.81
N GLY A 247 13.66 10.17 -10.20
CA GLY A 247 15.10 10.00 -10.46
C GLY A 247 15.97 9.84 -9.20
N LYS A 248 15.39 9.76 -8.00
CA LYS A 248 16.13 9.53 -6.74
C LYS A 248 15.33 8.73 -5.73
N PHE A 249 16.01 7.97 -4.88
CA PHE A 249 15.35 7.35 -3.73
C PHE A 249 15.21 8.36 -2.60
N HIS A 250 14.00 8.42 -2.05
CA HIS A 250 13.64 9.36 -0.99
C HIS A 250 13.54 8.66 0.36
N ARG A 251 13.76 9.44 1.43
CA ARG A 251 13.42 9.04 2.80
C ARG A 251 11.97 9.44 3.11
N PRO A 252 11.26 8.73 3.99
CA PRO A 252 11.66 7.51 4.70
C PRO A 252 11.83 6.31 3.75
N PRO A 253 12.46 5.19 4.18
CA PRO A 253 12.74 4.04 3.32
C PRO A 253 11.55 3.49 2.54
N ASP A 254 10.33 3.63 3.06
CA ASP A 254 9.08 3.20 2.44
C ASP A 254 8.39 4.24 1.54
N CYS A 255 8.93 5.47 1.46
CA CYS A 255 8.46 6.52 0.54
C CYS A 255 8.46 6.00 -0.91
N GLY A 256 7.29 5.90 -1.54
CA GLY A 256 7.13 5.31 -2.88
C GLY A 256 7.22 3.79 -2.96
N CYS A 257 7.15 3.10 -1.82
CA CYS A 257 6.95 1.64 -1.72
C CYS A 257 5.55 1.27 -1.20
N VAL A 258 4.75 2.27 -0.81
CA VAL A 258 3.36 2.09 -0.38
C VAL A 258 2.44 2.48 -1.52
N VAL A 259 1.57 1.56 -1.92
CA VAL A 259 0.47 1.90 -2.83
C VAL A 259 -0.58 2.58 -1.96
N HIS A 260 -0.60 3.91 -1.98
CA HIS A 260 -1.69 4.65 -1.37
C HIS A 260 -2.91 4.58 -2.30
N GLY A 261 -4.09 4.24 -1.75
CA GLY A 261 -5.33 4.49 -2.47
C GLY A 261 -5.96 3.33 -3.23
N ASP A 262 -5.89 2.11 -2.71
CA ASP A 262 -7.06 1.25 -2.87
C ASP A 262 -7.90 1.46 -1.61
N TYR A 263 -9.12 1.95 -1.77
CA TYR A 263 -10.07 2.02 -0.67
C TYR A 263 -11.22 1.06 -0.91
N ILE A 264 -11.77 0.51 0.16
CA ILE A 264 -12.98 -0.29 0.13
C ILE A 264 -14.09 0.53 0.77
N LEU A 265 -15.12 0.84 -0.01
CA LEU A 265 -16.34 1.43 0.49
C LEU A 265 -17.33 0.31 0.82
N GLU A 266 -17.56 0.09 2.10
CA GLU A 266 -18.64 -0.76 2.58
C GLU A 266 -19.90 0.08 2.77
N PHE A 267 -21.01 -0.41 2.26
CA PHE A 267 -22.34 0.17 2.41
C PHE A 267 -23.23 -0.82 3.15
N SER A 268 -24.01 -0.32 4.11
CA SER A 268 -25.09 -1.07 4.75
C SER A 268 -26.29 -0.17 4.96
N SER A 269 -27.50 -0.68 4.73
CA SER A 269 -28.73 0.06 4.92
C SER A 269 -29.80 -0.83 5.55
N LYS A 270 -30.59 -0.23 6.43
CA LYS A 270 -31.79 -0.82 7.02
C LYS A 270 -32.94 0.17 6.87
N ILE A 271 -34.05 -0.29 6.31
CA ILE A 271 -35.30 0.47 6.17
C ILE A 271 -36.41 -0.30 6.85
N VAL A 272 -37.21 0.38 7.66
CA VAL A 272 -38.39 -0.17 8.33
C VAL A 272 -39.59 0.74 8.08
N SER A 273 -40.64 0.18 7.51
CA SER A 273 -41.96 0.80 7.37
C SER A 273 -42.98 -0.05 8.13
N THR A 274 -43.71 0.57 9.04
CA THR A 274 -44.88 0.05 9.77
C THR A 274 -46.18 0.61 9.19
N SER A 275 -46.09 1.32 8.06
CA SER A 275 -47.23 1.81 7.31
C SER A 275 -48.22 0.68 7.05
N LYS A 276 -49.51 0.92 7.31
CA LYS A 276 -50.56 -0.09 7.10
C LYS A 276 -50.69 -0.54 5.65
N VAL A 277 -50.26 0.29 4.70
CA VAL A 277 -50.34 -0.02 3.26
C VAL A 277 -49.11 -0.76 2.75
N THR A 278 -47.96 -0.60 3.40
CA THR A 278 -46.67 -1.13 2.95
C THR A 278 -45.77 -1.50 4.14
N PRO A 279 -46.19 -2.42 5.03
CA PRO A 279 -45.35 -2.82 6.14
C PRO A 279 -44.23 -3.71 5.62
N ALA A 280 -42.99 -3.27 5.81
CA ALA A 280 -41.83 -3.97 5.29
C ALA A 280 -40.57 -3.61 6.06
N GLN A 281 -39.64 -4.56 6.11
CA GLN A 281 -38.27 -4.34 6.51
C GLN A 281 -37.36 -4.74 5.36
N SER A 282 -36.42 -3.85 5.02
CA SER A 282 -35.40 -4.11 4.01
C SER A 282 -34.00 -3.94 4.60
N GLN A 283 -33.10 -4.85 4.25
CA GLN A 283 -31.67 -4.76 4.54
C GLN A 283 -30.91 -4.80 3.23
N ALA A 284 -29.91 -3.93 3.09
CA ALA A 284 -29.07 -3.90 1.91
C ALA A 284 -27.59 -3.70 2.29
N SER A 285 -26.70 -4.23 1.47
CA SER A 285 -25.25 -4.08 1.66
C SER A 285 -24.48 -4.16 0.36
N ALA A 286 -23.32 -3.48 0.31
CA ALA A 286 -22.36 -3.60 -0.78
C ALA A 286 -20.92 -3.44 -0.27
N THR A 287 -19.98 -3.98 -1.05
CA THR A 287 -18.55 -3.71 -0.91
C THR A 287 -18.06 -3.23 -2.26
N ILE A 288 -17.58 -1.99 -2.33
CA ILE A 288 -17.18 -1.32 -3.57
C ILE A 288 -15.70 -0.96 -3.46
N ARG A 289 -14.87 -1.53 -4.35
CA ARG A 289 -13.47 -1.11 -4.46
C ARG A 289 -13.41 0.25 -5.16
N LEU A 290 -12.69 1.17 -4.54
CA LEU A 290 -12.40 2.49 -5.07
C LEU A 290 -10.97 2.49 -5.59
N GLU A 291 -10.84 2.80 -6.86
CA GLU A 291 -9.56 2.83 -7.58
C GLU A 291 -9.21 4.26 -7.95
N THR A 292 -7.92 4.58 -7.85
CA THR A 292 -7.39 5.85 -8.37
C THR A 292 -7.59 5.92 -9.88
N LYS A 293 -8.15 7.02 -10.38
CA LYS A 293 -8.06 7.35 -11.81
C LYS A 293 -6.80 8.19 -12.06
N ASP A 294 -6.10 7.93 -13.16
CA ASP A 294 -4.92 8.70 -13.57
C ASP A 294 -5.24 10.13 -14.07
N GLU A 295 -6.49 10.58 -13.93
CA GLU A 295 -6.95 11.92 -14.28
C GLU A 295 -6.25 12.97 -13.42
N GLU A 296 -5.66 13.99 -14.05
CA GLU A 296 -5.09 15.13 -13.34
C GLU A 296 -6.22 16.01 -12.81
N VAL A 297 -6.37 16.06 -11.48
CA VAL A 297 -7.30 16.99 -10.84
C VAL A 297 -6.54 18.30 -10.58
N PRO A 298 -7.12 19.48 -10.88
CA PRO A 298 -6.60 20.75 -10.39
C PRO A 298 -6.36 20.66 -8.89
N ASN A 299 -5.19 21.09 -8.41
CA ASN A 299 -4.73 21.01 -7.01
C ASN A 299 -4.05 19.70 -6.57
N GLY A 300 -3.90 18.71 -7.46
CA GLY A 300 -3.13 17.50 -7.17
C GLY A 300 -3.83 16.51 -6.22
N GLU A 301 -5.14 16.71 -5.98
CA GLU A 301 -5.96 15.76 -5.23
C GLU A 301 -6.10 14.44 -6.01
N THR A 302 -6.12 13.32 -5.28
CA THR A 302 -6.36 12.00 -5.88
C THR A 302 -7.85 11.75 -5.99
N LYS A 303 -8.31 11.49 -7.22
CA LYS A 303 -9.69 11.12 -7.52
C LYS A 303 -9.85 9.61 -7.54
N TYR A 304 -10.83 9.12 -6.80
CA TYR A 304 -11.22 7.72 -6.75
C TYR A 304 -12.56 7.48 -7.45
N SER A 305 -12.73 6.29 -8.01
CA SER A 305 -14.02 5.84 -8.56
C SER A 305 -14.19 4.35 -8.37
N GLY A 306 -15.42 3.87 -8.36
CA GLY A 306 -15.70 2.45 -8.18
C GLY A 306 -17.11 2.10 -8.62
N GLN A 307 -17.36 0.80 -8.79
CA GLN A 307 -18.69 0.28 -9.06
C GLN A 307 -18.86 -1.07 -8.37
N GLY A 308 -20.09 -1.39 -8.00
CA GLY A 308 -20.42 -2.66 -7.39
C GLY A 308 -21.93 -2.90 -7.39
N MET A 309 -22.34 -4.01 -6.79
CA MET A 309 -23.74 -4.39 -6.68
C MET A 309 -24.16 -4.29 -5.21
N ILE A 310 -25.26 -3.58 -4.95
CA ILE A 310 -25.94 -3.59 -3.67
C ILE A 310 -26.86 -4.79 -3.65
N GLY A 311 -26.57 -5.78 -2.81
CA GLY A 311 -27.51 -6.85 -2.50
C GLY A 311 -28.56 -6.34 -1.52
N TYR A 312 -29.83 -6.65 -1.76
CA TYR A 312 -30.93 -6.30 -0.86
C TYR A 312 -31.82 -7.52 -0.57
N GLN A 313 -32.43 -7.51 0.62
CA GLN A 313 -33.43 -8.47 1.06
C GLN A 313 -34.53 -7.70 1.79
N THR A 314 -35.75 -7.78 1.25
CA THR A 314 -36.96 -7.17 1.77
C THR A 314 -37.94 -8.27 2.17
N GLY A 315 -38.60 -8.09 3.31
CA GLY A 315 -39.62 -9.00 3.80
C GLY A 315 -40.57 -8.35 4.79
N PRO A 316 -41.60 -9.08 5.26
CA PRO A 316 -42.55 -8.57 6.24
C PRO A 316 -41.88 -8.33 7.60
N LEU A 317 -42.53 -7.51 8.43
CA LEU A 317 -42.07 -7.27 9.81
C LEU A 317 -42.15 -8.57 10.65
N PRO A 318 -41.33 -8.75 11.71
CA PRO A 318 -41.30 -9.97 12.52
C PRO A 318 -42.63 -10.38 13.19
N LYS A 319 -43.58 -9.44 13.33
CA LYS A 319 -44.91 -9.67 13.92
C LYS A 319 -46.05 -9.41 12.92
N TRP A 320 -45.77 -9.59 11.64
CA TRP A 320 -46.73 -9.38 10.56
C TRP A 320 -47.93 -10.33 10.67
N ASN A 321 -49.14 -9.79 10.51
CA ASN A 321 -50.36 -10.57 10.40
C ASN A 321 -50.49 -11.07 8.96
N THR A 322 -50.82 -12.35 8.76
CA THR A 322 -50.98 -12.95 7.43
C THR A 322 -52.03 -12.26 6.55
N CYS A 323 -52.91 -11.46 7.15
CA CYS A 323 -53.93 -10.68 6.47
C CYS A 323 -53.51 -9.25 6.11
N ASP A 324 -52.35 -8.78 6.57
CA ASP A 324 -51.84 -7.46 6.22
C ASP A 324 -51.14 -7.51 4.85
N PRO A 325 -51.16 -6.44 4.04
CA PRO A 325 -50.29 -6.33 2.87
C PRO A 325 -48.83 -6.54 3.26
N PHE A 326 -47.98 -7.01 2.34
CA PHE A 326 -46.54 -6.99 2.57
C PHE A 326 -45.75 -6.81 1.28
N VAL A 327 -44.53 -6.32 1.45
CA VAL A 327 -43.54 -6.28 0.39
C VAL A 327 -42.46 -7.31 0.67
N GLN A 328 -42.07 -8.06 -0.36
CA GLN A 328 -40.97 -8.99 -0.28
C GLN A 328 -40.15 -9.00 -1.57
N GLY A 329 -38.88 -9.30 -1.44
CA GLY A 329 -38.02 -9.45 -2.59
C GLY A 329 -36.57 -9.58 -2.18
N LYS A 330 -35.77 -10.11 -3.09
CA LYS A 330 -34.32 -10.12 -2.96
C LYS A 330 -33.72 -9.92 -4.32
N GLY A 331 -32.56 -9.28 -4.36
CA GLY A 331 -31.90 -9.01 -5.62
C GLY A 331 -30.69 -8.14 -5.43
N THR A 332 -30.28 -7.54 -6.53
CA THR A 332 -29.14 -6.64 -6.56
C THR A 332 -29.44 -5.44 -7.42
N VAL A 333 -28.94 -4.27 -7.04
CA VAL A 333 -28.95 -3.07 -7.89
C VAL A 333 -27.52 -2.53 -8.05
N PRO A 334 -27.13 -2.02 -9.23
CA PRO A 334 -25.81 -1.44 -9.39
C PRO A 334 -25.68 -0.13 -8.60
N MET A 335 -24.51 0.06 -7.99
CA MET A 335 -24.09 1.32 -7.40
C MET A 335 -22.77 1.74 -8.02
N ARG A 336 -22.66 3.04 -8.33
CA ARG A 336 -21.47 3.64 -8.90
C ARG A 336 -21.01 4.79 -8.02
N VAL A 337 -19.74 4.78 -7.65
CA VAL A 337 -19.03 5.94 -7.11
C VAL A 337 -18.36 6.64 -8.28
N PHE A 338 -18.96 7.75 -8.69
CA PHE A 338 -18.47 8.54 -9.82
C PHE A 338 -17.16 9.24 -9.49
N GLN A 339 -17.08 9.73 -8.25
CA GLN A 339 -15.95 10.48 -7.75
C GLN A 339 -15.92 10.38 -6.24
N ALA A 340 -14.74 10.09 -5.69
CA ALA A 340 -14.44 10.31 -4.30
C ALA A 340 -13.12 11.04 -4.16
N PHE A 341 -13.08 11.99 -3.23
CA PHE A 341 -11.87 12.68 -2.79
C PHE A 341 -11.65 12.31 -1.34
N ILE A 342 -10.46 11.78 -1.04
CA ILE A 342 -10.12 11.28 0.28
C ILE A 342 -8.85 12.01 0.68
N HIS A 343 -9.01 12.99 1.56
CA HIS A 343 -7.90 13.70 2.19
C HIS A 343 -7.84 13.31 3.65
N ILE A 344 -6.74 12.69 4.05
CA ILE A 344 -6.45 12.35 5.44
C ILE A 344 -5.38 13.33 5.86
N ASP A 345 -5.71 14.24 6.78
CA ASP A 345 -4.71 15.14 7.34
C ASP A 345 -3.69 14.28 8.11
N GLU A 346 -2.40 14.39 7.77
CA GLU A 346 -1.34 13.69 8.50
C GLU A 346 -1.41 14.09 9.98
N LEU A 347 -1.54 13.10 10.87
CA LEU A 347 -1.52 13.34 12.31
C LEU A 347 -0.18 14.01 12.66
N PRO A 348 -0.18 15.19 13.32
CA PRO A 348 1.06 15.82 13.76
C PRO A 348 1.79 14.84 14.69
N GLY A 349 3.01 14.46 14.28
CA GLY A 349 3.73 13.24 14.67
C GLY A 349 3.59 12.76 16.12
N GLU A 350 3.39 11.45 16.27
CA GLU A 350 3.59 10.50 17.39
C GLU A 350 3.31 10.93 18.86
N SER A 351 2.89 12.15 19.13
CA SER A 351 2.61 12.61 20.47
C SER A 351 1.17 12.27 20.85
N ILE A 352 1.03 11.10 21.48
CA ILE A 352 -0.03 10.73 22.43
C ILE A 352 -1.46 11.03 21.94
N VAL A 353 -2.04 10.03 21.25
CA VAL A 353 -3.47 9.67 21.20
C VAL A 353 -4.43 10.84 21.47
N SER A 354 -4.41 11.87 20.63
CA SER A 354 -5.54 12.80 20.55
C SER A 354 -6.55 12.20 19.56
N PRO A 355 -7.78 11.87 19.99
CA PRO A 355 -8.80 11.22 19.15
C PRO A 355 -9.43 12.15 18.10
N GLY A 356 -8.67 13.11 17.56
CA GLY A 356 -9.17 14.24 16.79
C GLY A 356 -8.54 14.42 15.41
N GLY A 357 -8.09 13.35 14.75
CA GLY A 357 -7.74 13.44 13.33
C GLY A 357 -8.96 13.87 12.50
N SER A 358 -8.74 14.71 11.50
CA SER A 358 -9.76 15.04 10.49
C SER A 358 -9.46 14.30 9.20
N ALA A 359 -10.50 13.70 8.62
CA ALA A 359 -10.47 13.27 7.23
C ALA A 359 -11.54 14.05 6.48
N LYS A 360 -11.13 14.74 5.42
CA LYS A 360 -12.04 15.39 4.48
C LYS A 360 -12.34 14.40 3.37
N ILE A 361 -13.47 13.72 3.50
CA ILE A 361 -13.97 12.76 2.53
C ILE A 361 -15.18 13.38 1.82
N GLU A 362 -15.10 13.47 0.49
CA GLU A 362 -16.22 13.85 -0.37
C GLU A 362 -16.53 12.69 -1.32
N LEU A 363 -17.76 12.20 -1.31
CA LEU A 363 -18.15 11.03 -2.11
C LEU A 363 -19.40 11.33 -2.93
N LEU A 364 -19.25 11.31 -4.26
CA LEU A 364 -20.32 11.45 -5.24
C LEU A 364 -20.67 10.06 -5.81
N TYR A 365 -21.88 9.58 -5.51
CA TYR A 365 -22.34 8.25 -5.92
C TYR A 365 -23.76 8.26 -6.49
N GLY A 366 -24.14 7.20 -7.19
CA GLY A 366 -25.51 6.96 -7.62
C GLY A 366 -25.86 5.48 -7.57
N ILE A 367 -27.14 5.19 -7.39
CA ILE A 367 -27.73 3.86 -7.51
C ILE A 367 -28.40 3.81 -8.88
N LEU A 368 -27.92 2.91 -9.73
CA LEU A 368 -28.30 2.87 -11.14
C LEU A 368 -29.43 1.86 -11.34
N GLY A 369 -30.67 2.34 -11.33
CA GLY A 369 -31.86 1.51 -11.54
C GLY A 369 -32.68 1.29 -10.27
N MET A 370 -33.69 0.42 -10.39
CA MET A 370 -34.70 0.18 -9.37
C MET A 370 -34.58 -1.25 -8.82
N SER A 371 -34.87 -1.42 -7.54
CA SER A 371 -35.01 -2.75 -6.94
C SER A 371 -36.26 -3.46 -7.48
N GLN A 372 -36.24 -4.79 -7.51
CA GLN A 372 -37.30 -5.62 -8.08
C GLN A 372 -38.08 -6.38 -6.99
N GLU A 373 -38.51 -5.70 -5.93
CA GLU A 373 -39.45 -6.31 -4.98
C GLU A 373 -40.86 -6.38 -5.55
N ILE A 374 -41.66 -7.24 -4.92
CA ILE A 374 -43.07 -7.41 -5.22
C ILE A 374 -43.89 -7.10 -3.97
N SER A 375 -45.00 -6.42 -4.17
CA SER A 375 -46.01 -6.15 -3.15
C SER A 375 -47.27 -6.93 -3.46
N THR A 376 -47.88 -7.53 -2.43
CA THR A 376 -49.19 -8.20 -2.58
C THR A 376 -50.36 -7.22 -2.57
N GLY A 377 -50.11 -5.92 -2.35
CA GLY A 377 -51.16 -4.93 -2.18
C GLY A 377 -52.11 -5.24 -1.02
N MET A 378 -53.16 -4.43 -0.87
CA MET A 378 -54.15 -4.59 0.21
C MET A 378 -54.92 -5.91 0.08
N HIS A 379 -54.65 -6.88 0.95
CA HIS A 379 -55.42 -8.14 0.99
C HIS A 379 -56.90 -7.85 1.29
N TYR A 380 -57.78 -8.75 0.84
CA TYR A 380 -59.21 -8.67 1.12
C TYR A 380 -59.72 -9.93 1.81
N MET A 381 -60.81 -9.76 2.56
CA MET A 381 -61.48 -10.86 3.25
C MET A 381 -62.54 -11.48 2.35
N LEU A 382 -62.40 -12.77 2.05
CA LEU A 382 -63.40 -13.55 1.34
C LEU A 382 -63.72 -14.81 2.17
N ASN A 383 -64.96 -14.94 2.61
CA ASN A 383 -65.42 -16.07 3.44
C ASN A 383 -64.55 -16.30 4.70
N TYR A 384 -64.26 -15.23 5.44
CA TYR A 384 -63.40 -15.26 6.64
C TYR A 384 -61.96 -15.75 6.39
N LYS A 385 -61.52 -15.81 5.12
CA LYS A 385 -60.15 -16.11 4.74
C LYS A 385 -59.52 -14.88 4.09
N CYS A 386 -58.26 -14.65 4.43
CA CYS A 386 -57.46 -13.59 3.83
C CYS A 386 -56.98 -14.05 2.47
N VAL A 387 -57.37 -13.31 1.43
CA VAL A 387 -56.97 -13.57 0.05
C VAL A 387 -55.99 -12.48 -0.37
N THR A 388 -54.81 -12.90 -0.79
CA THR A 388 -53.76 -12.03 -1.32
C THR A 388 -54.14 -11.55 -2.72
N ASN A 389 -53.93 -10.28 -3.06
CA ASN A 389 -54.03 -9.87 -4.47
C ASN A 389 -52.86 -10.44 -5.28
N GLN A 390 -52.98 -10.30 -6.60
CA GLN A 390 -51.89 -10.57 -7.51
C GLN A 390 -50.68 -9.69 -7.16
N PRO A 391 -49.47 -10.26 -7.01
CA PRO A 391 -48.28 -9.47 -6.76
C PRO A 391 -48.03 -8.43 -7.85
N MET A 392 -47.69 -7.22 -7.45
CA MET A 392 -47.29 -6.12 -8.33
C MET A 392 -45.83 -5.74 -8.04
N LEU A 393 -45.10 -5.29 -9.06
CA LEU A 393 -43.75 -4.74 -8.87
C LEU A 393 -43.82 -3.50 -7.97
N ASP A 394 -43.04 -3.53 -6.89
CA ASP A 394 -42.95 -2.45 -5.92
C ASP A 394 -41.46 -2.26 -5.57
N PRO A 395 -40.74 -1.31 -6.19
CA PRO A 395 -39.31 -1.10 -5.97
C PRO A 395 -39.05 -0.44 -4.60
N PHE A 396 -39.47 -1.09 -3.52
CA PHE A 396 -39.60 -0.52 -2.19
C PHE A 396 -38.26 0.01 -1.67
N TRP A 397 -37.21 -0.80 -1.67
CA TRP A 397 -35.93 -0.38 -1.10
C TRP A 397 -35.36 0.84 -1.83
N SER A 398 -35.27 0.81 -3.17
CA SER A 398 -34.68 1.92 -3.92
C SER A 398 -35.52 3.19 -3.80
N THR A 399 -36.84 3.06 -3.81
CA THR A 399 -37.77 4.20 -3.70
C THR A 399 -37.68 4.86 -2.32
N MET A 400 -37.71 4.05 -1.25
CA MET A 400 -37.64 4.55 0.12
C MET A 400 -36.28 5.19 0.42
N TYR A 401 -35.20 4.56 -0.02
CA TYR A 401 -33.85 5.08 0.15
C TYR A 401 -33.66 6.45 -0.53
N VAL A 402 -34.08 6.57 -1.81
CA VAL A 402 -33.95 7.83 -2.57
C VAL A 402 -34.83 8.93 -1.98
N SER A 403 -36.05 8.60 -1.54
CA SER A 403 -36.99 9.58 -1.00
C SER A 403 -36.52 10.18 0.33
N GLY A 404 -35.80 9.41 1.15
CA GLY A 404 -35.18 9.87 2.40
C GLY A 404 -34.09 10.94 2.23
N ARG A 405 -33.74 11.28 0.99
CA ARG A 405 -32.75 12.32 0.67
C ARG A 405 -33.37 13.62 0.17
N GLY A 406 -34.71 13.75 0.24
CA GLY A 406 -35.42 15.00 -0.07
C GLY A 406 -35.46 15.34 -1.56
N GLU A 407 -35.21 14.34 -2.40
CA GLU A 407 -34.91 14.55 -3.81
C GLU A 407 -35.73 13.58 -4.68
N VAL A 408 -37.04 13.78 -4.74
CA VAL A 408 -37.93 13.06 -5.67
C VAL A 408 -37.64 13.55 -7.10
N SER A 409 -36.72 12.91 -7.81
CA SER A 409 -36.64 13.04 -9.28
C SER A 409 -36.68 11.68 -9.91
N THR A 410 -37.30 11.63 -11.07
CA THR A 410 -37.41 10.46 -11.94
C THR A 410 -36.15 10.25 -12.79
N ASP A 411 -35.12 11.08 -12.65
CA ASP A 411 -33.86 10.96 -13.39
C ASP A 411 -32.98 9.83 -12.81
N PRO A 412 -32.72 8.73 -13.57
CA PRO A 412 -31.87 7.62 -13.15
C PRO A 412 -30.38 7.99 -12.97
N MET A 413 -29.97 9.21 -13.32
CA MET A 413 -28.61 9.73 -13.13
C MET A 413 -28.46 10.61 -11.88
N LYS A 414 -29.40 10.56 -10.93
CA LYS A 414 -29.25 11.32 -9.69
C LYS A 414 -28.01 10.88 -8.90
N MET A 415 -27.15 11.87 -8.65
CA MET A 415 -25.92 11.72 -7.89
C MET A 415 -26.11 12.31 -6.50
N PHE A 416 -25.67 11.59 -5.48
CA PHE A 416 -25.70 12.00 -4.09
C PHE A 416 -24.28 12.37 -3.66
N LEU A 417 -24.15 13.52 -2.99
CA LEU A 417 -22.89 13.99 -2.44
C LEU A 417 -22.87 13.79 -0.92
N LEU A 418 -21.92 12.99 -0.44
CA LEU A 418 -21.66 12.80 0.99
C LEU A 418 -20.42 13.59 1.40
N LYS A 419 -20.60 14.49 2.36
CA LYS A 419 -19.52 15.20 3.07
C LYS A 419 -19.61 14.91 4.58
N ASP A 420 -18.73 15.52 5.36
CA ASP A 420 -18.76 15.51 6.83
C ASP A 420 -18.76 14.08 7.40
N TRP A 421 -17.72 13.33 7.04
CA TRP A 421 -17.48 11.98 7.53
C TRP A 421 -16.85 12.02 8.93
N THR A 422 -17.18 11.04 9.75
CA THR A 422 -16.54 10.82 11.04
C THR A 422 -15.24 10.05 10.81
N TYR A 423 -14.09 10.68 11.03
CA TYR A 423 -12.80 10.00 11.00
C TYR A 423 -12.72 8.94 12.11
N VAL A 424 -12.15 7.78 11.79
CA VAL A 424 -11.98 6.66 12.73
C VAL A 424 -10.49 6.33 12.93
N GLY A 425 -9.74 6.16 11.84
CA GLY A 425 -8.29 5.94 11.89
C GLY A 425 -7.83 4.68 12.64
N ARG A 426 -8.66 3.63 12.71
CA ARG A 426 -8.35 2.39 13.45
C ARG A 426 -8.82 1.15 12.68
N ASP A 427 -8.07 0.05 12.78
CA ASP A 427 -8.40 -1.25 12.18
C ASP A 427 -8.62 -1.17 10.66
N GLY A 428 -7.85 -0.31 9.97
CA GLY A 428 -7.99 -0.04 8.54
C GLY A 428 -9.22 0.79 8.17
N VAL A 429 -10.07 1.19 9.13
CA VAL A 429 -11.21 2.09 8.88
C VAL A 429 -10.73 3.53 8.88
N VAL A 430 -10.88 4.20 7.73
CA VAL A 430 -10.54 5.62 7.56
C VAL A 430 -11.63 6.48 8.16
N GLY A 431 -12.88 6.24 7.77
CA GLY A 431 -14.01 7.04 8.23
C GLY A 431 -15.35 6.39 8.00
N THR A 432 -16.36 6.89 8.70
CA THR A 432 -17.75 6.42 8.59
C THR A 432 -18.71 7.59 8.36
N LYS A 433 -19.76 7.35 7.58
CA LYS A 433 -20.89 8.26 7.42
C LYS A 433 -22.18 7.50 7.69
N THR A 434 -22.91 7.90 8.73
CA THR A 434 -24.25 7.38 9.00
C THR A 434 -25.28 8.42 8.62
N LEU A 435 -26.24 8.02 7.81
CA LEU A 435 -27.41 8.78 7.40
C LEU A 435 -28.62 8.21 8.15
N ARG A 436 -29.44 9.11 8.69
CA ARG A 436 -30.71 8.76 9.35
C ARG A 436 -31.82 9.60 8.74
N SER A 437 -32.91 8.97 8.33
CA SER A 437 -34.10 9.69 7.85
C SER A 437 -35.37 8.88 8.09
N THR A 438 -36.52 9.43 7.71
CA THR A 438 -37.84 8.79 7.72
C THR A 438 -38.36 8.53 6.32
N CYS A 439 -37.47 8.37 5.33
CA CYS A 439 -37.80 8.18 3.92
C CYS A 439 -38.71 9.30 3.37
N GLY A 440 -38.55 10.54 3.84
CA GLY A 440 -39.48 11.64 3.51
C GLY A 440 -40.88 11.50 4.15
N GLY A 441 -40.98 10.80 5.27
CA GLY A 441 -42.24 10.48 5.97
C GLY A 441 -42.89 9.16 5.53
N MET A 442 -42.26 8.40 4.62
CA MET A 442 -42.80 7.14 4.10
C MET A 442 -42.36 5.89 4.87
N CYS A 443 -41.40 6.02 5.80
CA CYS A 443 -40.94 4.93 6.64
C CYS A 443 -40.67 5.44 8.06
N ASP A 444 -40.62 4.54 9.04
CA ASP A 444 -40.37 4.89 10.43
C ASP A 444 -38.87 5.02 10.72
N GLU A 445 -38.07 4.15 10.09
CA GLU A 445 -36.64 4.09 10.31
C GLU A 445 -35.93 3.89 8.98
N GLU A 446 -35.00 4.79 8.66
CA GLU A 446 -33.99 4.59 7.64
C GLU A 446 -32.62 4.86 8.25
N VAL A 447 -31.76 3.85 8.25
CA VAL A 447 -30.36 3.98 8.68
C VAL A 447 -29.47 3.43 7.58
N ALA A 448 -28.61 4.28 7.03
CA ALA A 448 -27.61 3.88 6.05
C ALA A 448 -26.22 4.27 6.54
N THR A 449 -25.29 3.33 6.55
CA THR A 449 -23.91 3.52 6.97
C THR A 449 -22.98 3.24 5.81
N PHE A 450 -22.10 4.18 5.55
CA PHE A 450 -20.96 4.03 4.67
C PHE A 450 -19.69 3.96 5.52
N THR A 451 -18.86 2.97 5.26
CA THR A 451 -17.58 2.76 5.95
C THR A 451 -16.50 2.73 4.90
N LEU A 452 -15.58 3.69 4.95
CA LEU A 452 -14.42 3.73 4.08
C LEU A 452 -13.24 3.05 4.78
N LYS A 453 -12.68 2.03 4.15
CA LYS A 453 -11.52 1.27 4.64
C LYS A 453 -10.34 1.39 3.69
N GLU A 454 -9.14 1.34 4.22
CA GLU A 454 -7.94 1.08 3.43
C GLU A 454 -8.02 -0.35 2.88
N GLY A 455 -7.76 -0.51 1.58
CA GLY A 455 -7.64 -1.81 0.96
C GLY A 455 -6.43 -2.54 1.52
N ASP A 456 -6.59 -3.82 1.83
CA ASP A 456 -5.53 -4.64 2.43
C ASP A 456 -4.30 -4.82 1.53
N GLY A 457 -4.34 -4.35 0.28
CA GLY A 457 -3.25 -4.44 -0.71
C GLY A 457 -2.84 -5.88 -1.05
N SER A 458 -3.42 -6.88 -0.39
CA SER A 458 -2.88 -8.24 -0.29
C SER A 458 -3.80 -9.30 -0.88
N ARG A 459 -4.97 -8.95 -1.42
CA ARG A 459 -5.91 -9.92 -1.99
C ARG A 459 -6.14 -9.75 -3.49
N ASP A 460 -5.15 -10.22 -4.26
CA ASP A 460 -5.40 -10.88 -5.56
C ASP A 460 -5.76 -12.35 -5.34
N SER A 461 -6.60 -12.65 -4.34
CA SER A 461 -7.24 -13.95 -4.23
C SER A 461 -8.50 -13.94 -5.11
N SER A 462 -8.32 -13.86 -6.42
CA SER A 462 -9.31 -14.47 -7.31
C SER A 462 -9.41 -15.94 -6.89
N PRO A 463 -10.59 -16.45 -6.51
CA PRO A 463 -10.75 -17.88 -6.36
C PRO A 463 -10.37 -18.52 -7.71
N LYS A 464 -9.32 -19.35 -7.70
CA LYS A 464 -8.95 -20.18 -8.85
C LYS A 464 -10.01 -21.26 -9.08
#